data_AF-X1P9Z3-F1
#
_entry.id   AF-X1P9Z3-F1
#
_cell.length_a   1.000
_cell.length_b   1.000
_cell.length_c   1.000
_cell.angle_alpha   90.00
_cell.angle_beta   90.00
_cell.angle_gamma   90.00
#
_symmetry.space_group_name_H-M   'P 1'
#
loop_
_entity.id
_entity.type
_entity.pdbx_description
1 polymer ?
#
loop_
_entity_poly.entity_id
_entity_poly.type
_entity_poly.pdbx_seq_one_letter_code
_entity_poly.pdbx_strand_id
1 'polypeptide(L)' 'SSKADLDEYIEIMRHVSEEAYTNSELVKTAPHNSTVHKIDHLPLDDPSQWAITWRAYRKKVK' A
#
# COMPACT_ATOMS: atom_id res chain seq x y z
N SER A 1 14.01 23.40 -6.22
CA SER A 1 12.89 22.50 -6.54
C SER A 1 13.44 21.14 -6.97
N SER A 2 13.85 20.91 -8.22
CA SER A 2 14.26 19.56 -8.68
C SER A 2 15.40 18.86 -7.91
N LYS A 3 16.46 19.55 -7.48
CA LYS A 3 17.56 18.91 -6.73
C LYS A 3 17.12 18.46 -5.33
N ALA A 4 16.36 19.30 -4.63
CA ALA A 4 15.88 18.99 -3.28
C ALA A 4 14.93 17.79 -3.30
N ASP A 5 14.07 17.70 -4.33
CA ASP A 5 13.19 16.55 -4.52
C ASP A 5 14.01 15.26 -4.73
N LEU A 6 15.07 15.32 -5.54
CA LEU A 6 15.96 14.15 -5.76
C LEU A 6 16.71 13.76 -4.48
N ASP A 7 17.22 14.73 -3.72
CA ASP A 7 17.90 14.49 -2.45
C ASP A 7 16.93 13.83 -1.45
N GLU A 8 15.67 14.27 -1.40
CA GLU A 8 14.60 13.64 -0.59
C GLU A 8 14.35 12.18 -1.01
N TYR A 9 14.19 11.90 -2.30
CA TYR A 9 14.01 10.54 -2.80
C TYR A 9 15.21 9.63 -2.45
N ILE A 10 16.44 10.16 -2.54
CA ILE A 10 17.65 9.40 -2.18
C ILE A 10 17.63 9.02 -0.70
N GLU A 11 17.26 9.96 0.18
CA GLU A 11 17.19 9.69 1.62
C GLU A 11 16.08 8.67 1.95
N ILE A 12 14.91 8.77 1.29
CA ILE A 12 13.84 7.76 1.43
C ILE A 12 14.35 6.38 1.01
N MET A 13 15.02 6.27 -0.14
CA MET A 13 15.54 4.99 -0.62
C MET A 13 16.62 4.42 0.29
N ARG A 14 17.50 5.26 0.84
CA ARG A 14 18.50 4.84 1.83
C ARG A 14 17.83 4.27 3.08
N HIS A 15 16.82 4.97 3.60
CA HIS A 15 16.09 4.53 4.79
C HIS A 15 15.39 3.18 4.57
N VAL A 16 14.67 3.02 3.45
CA VAL A 16 14.03 1.74 3.09
C VAL A 16 15.07 0.62 2.94
N SER A 17 16.25 0.92 2.38
CA SER A 17 17.33 -0.06 2.28
C SER A 17 17.86 -0.48 3.64
N GLU A 18 18.04 0.47 4.57
CA GLU A 18 18.47 0.17 5.94
C GLU A 18 17.44 -0.69 6.68
N GLU A 19 16.16 -0.37 6.57
CA GLU A 19 15.06 -1.19 7.10
C GLU A 19 15.09 -2.61 6.51
N ALA A 20 15.32 -2.74 5.20
CA ALA A 20 15.39 -4.05 4.54
C ALA A 20 16.55 -4.92 5.07
N TYR A 21 17.71 -4.32 5.35
CA TYR A 21 18.88 -5.03 5.89
C TYR A 21 18.75 -5.36 7.38
N THR A 22 18.14 -4.47 8.16
CA THR A 22 18.05 -4.60 9.63
C THR A 22 16.81 -5.39 10.07
N ASN A 23 15.66 -5.14 9.44
CA ASN A 23 14.39 -5.80 9.74
C ASN A 23 13.51 -5.91 8.48
N SER A 24 13.82 -6.92 7.66
CA SER A 24 13.13 -7.14 6.38
C SER A 24 11.60 -7.28 6.47
N GLU A 25 11.06 -7.67 7.64
CA GLU A 25 9.60 -7.82 7.80
C GLU A 25 8.87 -6.47 7.77
N LEU A 26 9.48 -5.38 8.22
CA LEU A 26 8.87 -4.05 8.17
C LEU A 26 8.55 -3.64 6.72
N VAL A 27 9.50 -3.83 5.80
CA VAL A 27 9.34 -3.50 4.38
C VAL A 27 8.34 -4.44 3.71
N LYS A 28 8.39 -5.75 4.01
CA LYS A 28 7.48 -6.75 3.40
C LYS A 28 6.01 -6.54 3.79
N THR A 29 5.77 -6.13 5.03
CA THR A 29 4.43 -5.97 5.60
C THR A 29 3.86 -4.56 5.45
N ALA A 30 4.63 -3.63 4.87
CA ALA A 30 4.14 -2.31 4.52
C ALA A 30 2.87 -2.40 3.63
N PRO A 31 1.95 -1.42 3.73
CA PRO A 31 2.06 -0.16 4.48
C PRO A 31 1.49 -0.22 5.91
N HIS A 32 2.21 0.39 6.86
CA HIS A 32 1.79 0.49 8.27
C HIS A 32 1.06 1.80 8.61
N ASN A 33 1.41 2.90 7.94
CA ASN A 33 0.85 4.24 8.17
C ASN A 33 0.12 4.80 6.93
N SER A 34 -0.45 3.94 6.09
CA SER A 34 -1.28 4.36 4.96
C SER A 34 -2.74 4.51 5.37
N THR A 35 -3.44 5.49 4.80
CA THR A 35 -4.90 5.67 4.96
C THR A 35 -5.71 4.58 4.27
N VAL A 36 -5.06 3.78 3.42
CA VAL A 36 -5.64 2.65 2.70
C VAL A 36 -4.77 1.40 2.95
N HIS A 37 -5.41 0.29 3.29
CA HIS A 37 -4.73 -1.00 3.45
C HIS A 37 -4.19 -1.52 2.09
N LYS A 38 -3.24 -2.46 2.13
CA LYS A 38 -2.78 -3.16 0.92
C LYS A 38 -4.00 -3.77 0.20
N ILE A 39 -4.18 -3.40 -1.06
CA ILE A 39 -5.32 -3.88 -1.85
C ILE A 39 -5.13 -5.37 -2.11
N ASP A 40 -6.08 -6.20 -1.65
CA ASP A 40 -6.21 -7.55 -2.16
C ASP A 40 -6.63 -7.45 -3.63
N HIS A 41 -5.84 -8.01 -4.53
CA HIS A 41 -6.09 -7.96 -5.96
C HIS A 41 -7.12 -9.01 -6.42
N LEU A 42 -7.39 -10.05 -5.62
CA LEU A 42 -8.34 -11.11 -5.97
C LEU A 42 -9.75 -10.61 -6.33
N PRO A 43 -10.33 -9.63 -5.61
CA PRO A 43 -11.64 -9.08 -5.95
C PRO A 43 -11.67 -8.26 -7.24
N LEU A 44 -10.52 -7.92 -7.83
CA LEU A 44 -10.47 -7.21 -9.12
C LEU A 44 -10.78 -8.15 -10.30
N ASP A 45 -10.55 -9.46 -10.13
CA ASP A 45 -10.75 -10.46 -11.19
C ASP A 45 -12.11 -11.16 -11.12
N ASP A 46 -12.87 -10.99 -10.04
CA ASP A 46 -14.23 -11.50 -9.90
C ASP A 46 -15.28 -10.37 -9.91
N PRO A 47 -15.95 -10.13 -11.06
CA PRO A 47 -17.03 -9.14 -11.15
C PRO A 47 -18.17 -9.37 -10.14
N SER A 48 -18.35 -10.61 -9.65
CA SER A 48 -19.34 -10.93 -8.63
C SER A 48 -19.00 -10.33 -7.27
N GLN A 49 -17.74 -9.97 -7.02
CA GLN A 49 -17.26 -9.34 -5.79
C GLN A 49 -17.32 -7.81 -5.83
N TRP A 50 -17.42 -7.19 -7.00
CA TRP A 50 -17.45 -5.72 -7.14
C TRP A 50 -18.65 -5.05 -6.47
N ALA A 51 -18.38 -4.08 -5.61
CA ALA A 51 -19.40 -3.28 -4.94
C ALA A 51 -19.37 -1.83 -5.47
N ILE A 52 -19.90 -1.63 -6.68
CA ILE A 52 -19.92 -0.32 -7.36
C ILE A 52 -20.90 0.68 -6.69
N THR A 53 -21.70 0.21 -5.72
CA THR A 53 -22.56 1.06 -4.88
C THR A 53 -22.40 0.72 -3.40
N TRP A 54 -22.56 1.71 -2.51
CA TRP A 54 -22.51 1.53 -1.06
C TRP A 54 -23.48 0.46 -0.53
N ARG A 55 -24.67 0.37 -1.15
CA ARG A 55 -25.66 -0.67 -0.83
C ARG A 55 -25.18 -2.07 -1.20
N ALA A 56 -24.46 -2.23 -2.31
CA ALA A 56 -23.87 -3.51 -2.70
C ALA A 56 -22.74 -3.92 -1.75
N TYR A 57 -21.90 -2.96 -1.33
CA TYR A 57 -20.83 -3.19 -0.35
C TYR A 57 -21.38 -3.74 0.97
N ARG A 58 -22.38 -3.06 1.55
CA ARG A 58 -23.03 -3.49 2.80
C ARG A 58 -23.67 -4.88 2.76
N LYS A 59 -24.06 -5.39 1.58
CA LYS A 59 -24.62 -6.74 1.44
C LYS A 59 -23.56 -7.84 1.40
N LYS A 60 -22.35 -7.51 0.94
CA LYS A 60 -21.24 -8.46 0.73
C LYS A 60 -20.28 -8.54 1.92
N VAL A 61 -20.20 -7.48 2.71
CA VAL A 61 -19.31 -7.35 3.89
C VAL A 61 -19.99 -7.86 5.17
N LYS A 62 -21.23 -8.33 5.08
CA LYS A 62 -21.96 -8.93 6.20
C LYS A 62 -21.57 -10.39 6.36
#